data_AF-A0A1Q7HQ72-F1
#
_entry.id   AF-A0A1Q7HQ72-F1
#
_cell.length_a   1.000
_cell.length_b   1.000
_cell.length_c   1.000
_cell.angle_alpha   90.00
_cell.angle_beta   90.00
_cell.angle_gamma   90.00
#
_symmetry.space_group_name_H-M   'P 1'
#
loop_
_entity.id
_entity.type
_entity.pdbx_description
1 polymer ?
#
loop_
_entity_poly.entity_id
_entity_poly.type
_entity_poly.pdbx_seq_one_letter_code
_entity_poly.pdbx_strand_id
1 'polypeptide(L)'
;MGEGRVNAADDVIGTLSARVTELSKRVALLEAELQSAEKRIEIYEDHDSQIQEALSGALKAAYQIRQRAEVAAEQILEQAREQRRMILSEIERLQDERDRLQDEIAAGRRSGLAPLSARPLSSDTAASELRAVASEALKGLFEEIVEDMRAAQGRSAPPPAPRAPQTRETTPQPRRDVRDQPRREAPGAGREPSAVTREDIESAAPATYEAMARMRRGTIEDEEMGAPAPLDVAPVAEPETETAPAPVEEVKEVAASETMRPISEGPSMEVRVAEEQREIAQRTAEFRELGARVAAERREAEQREAERREAERREARERLEAEARERLEAEARAAAERETAERAAAERAAAERAEAERAAELAVTVRAAAERAAAAQAEYERAAAERAAAERIAAEHAAAEHALRAAPPLEVVRTPVDMGEIAPPRVEAASPTSDIQLMLSPVASFPRLVEIERQIQALPVVRTLYVRDFRGGSATLAVALRSSMTPEEFAELLRGLRQPRLRLVAGSRNTIEMRVEGEAGVA
;
A
#
# COMPACT_ATOMS: atom_id res chain seq x y z
N MET A 1 52.89 -86.01 9.88
CA MET A 1 51.99 -85.03 10.54
C MET A 1 52.71 -83.71 10.58
N GLY A 2 52.14 -82.60 10.08
CA GLY A 2 52.75 -81.29 10.35
C GLY A 2 52.26 -80.04 9.63
N GLU A 3 51.77 -80.07 8.38
CA GLU A 3 51.80 -78.81 7.58
C GLU A 3 50.45 -78.27 7.05
N GLY A 4 49.31 -78.89 7.40
CA GLY A 4 48.01 -78.50 6.83
C GLY A 4 47.16 -77.51 7.65
N ARG A 5 47.58 -77.09 8.85
CA ARG A 5 46.71 -76.30 9.76
C ARG A 5 47.05 -74.82 9.90
N VAL A 6 48.21 -74.37 9.44
CA VAL A 6 48.66 -72.98 9.67
C VAL A 6 47.97 -72.00 8.69
N ASN A 7 47.73 -72.42 7.44
CA ASN A 7 47.15 -71.54 6.41
C ASN A 7 45.67 -71.17 6.63
N ALA A 8 44.88 -72.03 7.29
CA ALA A 8 43.45 -71.76 7.52
C ALA A 8 43.22 -70.70 8.61
N ALA A 9 44.13 -70.58 9.58
CA ALA A 9 44.05 -69.55 10.62
C ALA A 9 44.50 -68.18 10.07
N ASP A 10 45.52 -68.16 9.21
CA ASP A 10 46.02 -66.94 8.58
C ASP A 10 45.00 -66.31 7.61
N ASP A 11 44.23 -67.11 6.87
CA ASP A 11 43.12 -66.61 6.03
C ASP A 11 41.97 -65.98 6.85
N VAL A 12 41.67 -66.52 8.04
CA VAL A 12 40.66 -65.95 8.93
C VAL A 12 41.12 -64.61 9.51
N ILE A 13 42.40 -64.48 9.85
CA ILE A 13 42.96 -63.21 10.34
C ILE A 13 42.95 -62.15 9.23
N GLY A 14 43.32 -62.53 8.00
CA GLY A 14 43.29 -61.63 6.84
C GLY A 14 41.88 -61.13 6.51
N THR A 15 40.89 -62.03 6.49
CA THR A 15 39.49 -61.67 6.24
C THR A 15 38.88 -60.82 7.36
N LEU A 16 39.19 -61.12 8.63
CA LEU A 16 38.74 -60.30 9.75
C LEU A 16 39.36 -58.89 9.71
N SER A 17 40.66 -58.79 9.41
CA SER A 17 41.35 -57.51 9.25
C SER A 17 40.75 -56.67 8.12
N ALA A 18 40.50 -57.28 6.95
CA ALA A 18 39.82 -56.61 5.84
C ALA A 18 38.44 -56.09 6.25
N ARG A 19 37.65 -56.90 6.97
CA ARG A 19 36.33 -56.49 7.46
C ARG A 19 36.40 -55.37 8.49
N VAL A 20 37.39 -55.39 9.39
CA VAL A 20 37.63 -54.31 10.35
C VAL A 20 37.98 -53.01 9.64
N THR A 21 38.82 -53.05 8.58
CA THR A 21 39.12 -51.84 7.79
C THR A 21 37.90 -51.32 7.04
N GLU A 22 37.04 -52.20 6.52
CA GLU A 22 35.79 -51.81 5.86
C GLU A 22 34.81 -51.19 6.85
N LEU A 23 34.63 -51.79 8.03
CA LEU A 23 33.79 -51.25 9.10
C LEU A 23 34.32 -49.91 9.61
N SER A 24 35.63 -49.78 9.79
CA SER A 24 36.26 -48.51 10.17
C SER A 24 36.01 -47.40 9.14
N LYS A 25 36.10 -47.71 7.83
CA LYS A 25 35.72 -46.77 6.76
C LYS A 25 34.24 -46.39 6.81
N ARG A 26 33.34 -47.35 7.07
CA ARG A 26 31.90 -47.09 7.21
C ARG A 26 31.59 -46.21 8.41
N VAL A 27 32.25 -46.44 9.55
CA VAL A 27 32.09 -45.60 10.74
C VAL A 27 32.54 -44.18 10.45
N ALA A 28 33.70 -43.98 9.83
CA ALA A 28 34.18 -42.65 9.45
C ALA A 28 33.23 -41.93 8.48
N LEU A 29 32.62 -42.66 7.54
CA LEU A 29 31.62 -42.11 6.63
C LEU A 29 30.34 -41.70 7.37
N LEU A 30 29.83 -42.55 8.26
CA LEU A 30 28.64 -42.25 9.06
C LEU A 30 28.88 -41.08 10.02
N GLU A 31 30.08 -40.96 10.60
CA GLU A 31 30.46 -39.80 11.42
C GLU A 31 30.47 -38.51 10.60
N ALA A 32 30.99 -38.54 9.37
CA ALA A 32 30.95 -37.39 8.47
C ALA A 32 29.52 -37.02 8.06
N GLU A 33 28.67 -38.01 7.78
CA GLU A 33 27.25 -37.80 7.48
C GLU A 33 26.50 -37.22 8.68
N LEU A 34 26.75 -37.73 9.89
CA LEU A 34 26.17 -37.22 11.14
C LEU A 34 26.56 -35.75 11.36
N GLN A 35 27.85 -35.43 11.25
CA GLN A 35 28.33 -34.04 11.37
C GLN A 35 27.71 -33.12 10.31
N SER A 36 27.49 -33.62 9.08
CA SER A 36 26.80 -32.86 8.04
C SER A 36 25.30 -32.65 8.34
N ALA A 37 24.65 -33.63 8.98
CA ALA A 37 23.27 -33.54 9.40
C ALA A 37 23.11 -32.57 10.58
N GLU A 38 24.01 -32.62 11.56
CA GLU A 38 24.06 -31.70 12.70
C GLU A 38 24.21 -30.24 12.22
N LYS A 39 25.15 -29.97 11.31
CA LYS A 39 25.30 -28.62 10.71
C LYS A 39 24.04 -28.15 9.98
N ARG A 40 23.32 -29.07 9.31
CA ARG A 40 22.05 -28.72 8.65
C ARG A 40 20.97 -28.38 9.68
N ILE A 41 20.90 -29.12 10.78
CA ILE A 41 19.95 -28.85 11.87
C ILE A 41 20.23 -27.47 12.47
N GLU A 42 21.49 -27.16 12.78
CA GLU A 42 21.90 -25.85 13.30
C GLU A 42 21.45 -24.69 12.37
N ILE A 43 21.65 -24.85 11.06
CA ILE A 43 21.16 -23.86 10.06
C ILE A 43 19.63 -23.70 10.12
N TYR A 44 18.88 -24.80 10.26
CA TYR A 44 17.43 -24.73 10.35
C TYR A 44 16.95 -24.09 11.66
N GLU A 45 17.63 -24.35 12.78
CA GLU A 45 17.33 -23.72 14.07
C GLU A 45 17.59 -22.21 14.02
N ASP A 46 18.71 -21.79 13.42
CA ASP A 46 19.00 -20.37 13.20
C ASP A 46 17.91 -19.71 12.33
N HIS A 47 17.49 -20.36 11.24
CA HIS A 47 16.42 -19.85 10.40
C HIS A 47 15.06 -19.79 11.13
N ASP A 48 14.72 -20.78 11.95
CA ASP A 48 13.48 -20.76 12.72
C ASP A 48 13.50 -19.61 13.74
N SER A 49 14.64 -19.37 14.40
CA SER A 49 14.79 -18.23 15.31
C SER A 49 14.60 -16.88 14.61
N GLN A 50 15.13 -16.73 13.39
CA GLN A 50 14.94 -15.53 12.57
C GLN A 50 13.48 -15.36 12.14
N ILE A 51 12.79 -16.44 11.79
CA ILE A 51 11.36 -16.41 11.43
C ILE A 51 10.53 -16.00 12.64
N GLN A 52 10.82 -16.53 13.84
CA GLN A 52 10.11 -16.15 15.07
C GLN A 52 10.35 -14.68 15.42
N GLU A 53 11.58 -14.19 15.29
CA GLU A 53 11.89 -12.77 15.52
C GLU A 53 11.13 -11.88 14.53
N ALA A 54 11.17 -12.20 13.23
CA ALA A 54 10.46 -11.49 12.18
C ALA A 54 8.94 -11.49 12.41
N LEU A 55 8.36 -12.62 12.78
CA LEU A 55 6.93 -12.75 13.12
C LEU A 55 6.58 -11.87 14.31
N SER A 56 7.38 -11.89 15.37
CA SER A 56 7.17 -11.05 16.55
C SER A 56 7.26 -9.55 16.22
N GLY A 57 8.19 -9.17 15.33
CA GLY A 57 8.35 -7.82 14.82
C GLY A 57 7.14 -7.38 13.98
N ALA A 58 6.68 -8.23 13.07
CA ALA A 58 5.51 -7.98 12.24
C ALA A 58 4.24 -7.81 13.08
N LEU A 59 4.03 -8.67 14.10
CA LEU A 59 2.89 -8.54 15.01
C LEU A 59 2.95 -7.22 15.79
N LYS A 60 4.10 -6.85 16.36
CA LYS A 60 4.27 -5.57 17.05
C LYS A 60 3.99 -4.38 16.13
N ALA A 61 4.48 -4.41 14.90
CA ALA A 61 4.22 -3.37 13.91
C ALA A 61 2.73 -3.27 13.56
N ALA A 62 2.04 -4.41 13.37
CA ALA A 62 0.61 -4.45 13.11
C ALA A 62 -0.21 -3.84 14.27
N TYR A 63 0.14 -4.16 15.52
CA TYR A 63 -0.50 -3.53 16.69
C TYR A 63 -0.28 -2.01 16.75
N GLN A 64 0.93 -1.54 16.42
CA GLN A 64 1.22 -0.10 16.37
C GLN A 64 0.42 0.62 15.27
N ILE A 65 0.30 0.01 14.10
CA ILE A 65 -0.51 0.55 12.99
C ILE A 65 -1.97 0.64 13.43
N ARG A 66 -2.50 -0.44 14.03
CA ARG A 66 -3.88 -0.47 14.53
C ARG A 66 -4.13 0.63 15.55
N GLN A 67 -3.25 0.76 16.54
CA GLN A 67 -3.38 1.78 17.59
C GLN A 67 -3.33 3.20 17.01
N ARG A 68 -2.43 3.46 16.05
CA ARG A 68 -2.36 4.77 15.37
C ARG A 68 -3.63 5.05 14.57
N ALA A 69 -4.17 4.04 13.89
CA ALA A 69 -5.41 4.17 13.12
C ALA A 69 -6.62 4.42 14.02
N GLU A 70 -6.73 3.72 15.15
CA GLU A 70 -7.79 3.93 16.16
C GLU A 70 -7.75 5.37 16.68
N VAL A 71 -6.59 5.85 17.14
CA VAL A 71 -6.45 7.23 17.65
C VAL A 71 -6.76 8.27 16.56
N ALA A 72 -6.29 8.05 15.33
CA ALA A 72 -6.59 8.96 14.22
C ALA A 72 -8.08 8.98 13.88
N ALA A 73 -8.74 7.82 13.87
CA ALA A 73 -10.17 7.72 13.62
C ALA A 73 -10.99 8.41 14.73
N GLU A 74 -10.62 8.21 15.99
CA GLU A 74 -11.27 8.88 17.13
C GLU A 74 -11.15 10.41 17.01
N GLN A 75 -9.96 10.92 16.67
CA GLN A 75 -9.74 12.36 16.46
C GLN A 75 -10.59 12.91 15.31
N ILE A 76 -10.67 12.20 14.18
CA ILE A 76 -11.49 12.63 13.03
C ILE A 76 -12.98 12.64 13.42
N LEU A 77 -13.45 11.62 14.14
CA LEU A 77 -14.84 11.56 14.59
C LEU A 77 -15.17 12.67 15.59
N GLU A 78 -14.25 12.97 16.50
CA GLU A 78 -14.42 14.07 17.46
C GLU A 78 -14.46 15.43 16.74
N GLN A 79 -13.53 15.69 15.82
CA GLN A 79 -13.54 16.88 14.98
C GLN A 79 -14.83 17.01 14.17
N ALA A 80 -15.29 15.93 13.54
CA ALA A 80 -16.54 15.94 12.78
C ALA A 80 -17.77 16.24 13.67
N ARG A 81 -17.80 15.71 14.90
CA ARG A 81 -18.86 16.01 15.89
C ARG A 81 -18.81 17.46 16.35
N GLU A 82 -17.63 18.04 16.52
CA GLU A 82 -17.45 19.45 16.86
C GLU A 82 -17.88 20.37 15.71
N GLN A 83 -17.43 20.07 14.49
CA GLN A 83 -17.83 20.80 13.29
C GLN A 83 -19.35 20.74 13.09
N ARG A 84 -19.97 19.56 13.27
CA ARG A 84 -21.43 19.43 13.21
C ARG A 84 -22.13 20.28 14.26
N ARG A 85 -21.62 20.30 15.50
CA ARG A 85 -22.17 21.16 16.56
C ARG A 85 -22.06 22.65 16.19
N MET A 86 -20.91 23.07 15.67
CA MET A 86 -20.69 24.44 15.21
C MET A 86 -21.65 24.84 14.07
N ILE A 87 -21.80 23.97 13.07
CA ILE A 87 -22.71 24.20 11.93
C ILE A 87 -24.16 24.29 12.42
N LEU A 88 -24.59 23.41 13.33
CA LEU A 88 -25.93 23.47 13.91
C LEU A 88 -26.16 24.79 14.66
N SER A 89 -25.19 25.25 15.47
CA SER A 89 -25.31 26.55 16.15
C SER A 89 -25.35 27.73 15.17
N GLU A 90 -24.64 27.65 14.05
CA GLU A 90 -24.69 28.69 13.01
C GLU A 90 -26.03 28.67 12.27
N ILE A 91 -26.59 27.49 12.01
CA ILE A 91 -27.93 27.34 11.42
C ILE A 91 -28.98 27.96 12.34
N GLU A 92 -28.93 27.68 13.65
CA GLU A 92 -29.84 28.27 14.64
C GLU A 92 -29.72 29.80 14.65
N ARG A 93 -28.49 30.33 14.68
CA ARG A 93 -28.24 31.77 14.59
C ARG A 93 -28.84 32.39 13.31
N LEU A 94 -28.62 31.77 12.15
CA LEU A 94 -29.15 32.26 10.88
C LEU A 94 -30.68 32.17 10.81
N GLN A 95 -31.29 31.18 11.48
CA GLN A 95 -32.75 31.09 11.61
C GLN A 95 -33.29 32.24 12.47
N ASP A 96 -32.65 32.55 13.59
CA ASP A 96 -33.02 33.70 14.44
C ASP A 96 -32.87 35.03 13.68
N GLU A 97 -31.78 35.20 12.92
CA GLU A 97 -31.56 36.39 12.10
C GLU A 97 -32.62 36.52 10.99
N ARG A 98 -32.97 35.41 10.32
CA ARG A 98 -34.06 35.37 9.33
C ARG A 98 -35.39 35.77 9.97
N ASP A 99 -35.72 35.20 11.13
CA ASP A 99 -37.01 35.45 11.79
C ASP A 99 -37.11 36.90 12.25
N ARG A 100 -36.02 37.45 12.78
CA ARG A 100 -35.91 38.89 13.07
C ARG A 100 -36.11 39.76 11.84
N LEU A 101 -35.47 39.43 10.71
CA LEU A 101 -35.66 40.19 9.46
C LEU A 101 -37.09 40.06 8.93
N GLN A 102 -37.73 38.90 9.08
CA GLN A 102 -39.13 38.70 8.72
C GLN A 102 -40.05 39.56 9.58
N ASP A 103 -39.79 39.66 10.89
CA ASP A 103 -40.52 40.52 11.80
C ASP A 103 -40.32 42.01 11.48
N GLU A 104 -39.09 42.42 11.13
CA GLU A 104 -38.79 43.78 10.67
C GLU A 104 -39.50 44.11 9.36
N ILE A 105 -39.54 43.18 8.39
CA ILE A 105 -40.30 43.34 7.14
C ILE A 105 -41.80 43.41 7.43
N ALA A 106 -42.32 42.55 8.31
CA ALA A 106 -43.74 42.57 8.68
C ALA A 106 -44.10 43.86 9.41
N ALA A 107 -43.25 44.35 10.31
CA ALA A 107 -43.40 45.64 10.97
C ALA A 107 -43.28 46.81 9.98
N GLY A 108 -42.34 46.75 9.04
CA GLY A 108 -42.17 47.73 7.97
C GLY A 108 -43.34 47.77 7.01
N ARG A 109 -43.95 46.63 6.67
CA ARG A 109 -45.20 46.55 5.90
C ARG A 109 -46.39 47.12 6.68
N ARG A 110 -46.47 46.85 7.99
CA ARG A 110 -47.51 47.41 8.87
C ARG A 110 -47.36 48.92 9.06
N SER A 111 -46.13 49.42 9.18
CA SER A 111 -45.79 50.86 9.28
C SER A 111 -45.89 51.58 7.92
N GLY A 112 -45.63 50.85 6.83
CA GLY A 112 -45.71 51.33 5.45
C GLY A 112 -47.11 51.35 4.84
N LEU A 113 -48.17 51.12 5.64
CA LEU A 113 -49.56 51.37 5.23
C LEU A 113 -49.92 52.88 5.25
N ALA A 114 -48.95 53.78 5.37
CA ALA A 114 -49.09 55.15 4.90
C ALA A 114 -48.99 55.14 3.37
N PRO A 115 -50.00 55.61 2.61
CA PRO A 115 -49.95 55.58 1.16
C PRO A 115 -48.82 56.51 0.69
N LEU A 116 -47.69 55.92 0.33
CA LEU A 116 -46.64 56.62 -0.40
C LEU A 116 -47.27 57.02 -1.73
N SER A 117 -47.60 58.31 -1.82
CA SER A 117 -47.88 58.99 -3.06
C SER A 117 -46.81 58.58 -4.06
N ALA A 118 -47.23 57.91 -5.13
CA ALA A 118 -46.37 57.55 -6.25
C ALA A 118 -45.71 58.82 -6.79
N ARG A 119 -44.47 59.08 -6.36
CA ARG A 119 -43.60 60.04 -7.02
C ARG A 119 -42.94 59.27 -8.16
N PRO A 120 -43.23 59.58 -9.43
CA PRO A 120 -42.56 58.91 -10.52
C PRO A 120 -41.09 59.32 -10.47
N LEU A 121 -40.20 58.38 -10.13
CA LEU A 121 -38.80 58.50 -10.49
C LEU A 121 -38.79 58.42 -12.02
N SER A 122 -38.52 59.56 -12.66
CA SER A 122 -38.34 59.61 -14.11
C SER A 122 -37.34 58.54 -14.50
N SER A 123 -37.66 57.70 -15.48
CA SER A 123 -36.84 56.57 -15.96
C SER A 123 -35.38 56.95 -16.24
N ASP A 124 -35.13 58.23 -16.47
CA ASP A 124 -33.80 58.79 -16.73
C ASP A 124 -32.89 58.82 -15.49
N THR A 125 -33.42 59.03 -14.28
CA THR A 125 -32.60 59.04 -13.06
C THR A 125 -32.18 57.62 -12.67
N ALA A 126 -33.11 56.65 -12.75
CA ALA A 126 -32.82 55.24 -12.50
C ALA A 126 -31.82 54.67 -13.53
N ALA A 127 -31.95 55.05 -14.81
CA ALA A 127 -31.00 54.65 -15.83
C ALA A 127 -29.60 55.28 -15.64
N SER A 128 -29.55 56.53 -15.13
CA SER A 128 -28.29 57.20 -14.80
C SER A 128 -27.60 56.59 -13.60
N GLU A 129 -28.35 56.25 -12.54
CA GLU A 129 -27.82 55.60 -11.34
C GLU A 129 -27.31 54.19 -11.64
N LEU A 130 -28.04 53.40 -12.43
CA LEU A 130 -27.60 52.07 -12.87
C LEU A 130 -26.33 52.12 -13.74
N ARG A 131 -26.19 53.15 -14.61
CA ARG A 131 -24.93 53.35 -15.37
C ARG A 131 -23.78 53.76 -14.47
N ALA A 132 -24.03 54.60 -13.46
CA ALA A 132 -22.98 55.01 -12.51
C ALA A 132 -22.45 53.80 -11.74
N VAL A 133 -23.35 52.98 -11.17
CA VAL A 133 -23.01 51.75 -10.44
C VAL A 133 -22.28 50.74 -11.34
N ALA A 134 -22.75 50.55 -12.58
CA ALA A 134 -22.08 49.66 -13.53
C ALA A 134 -20.67 50.16 -13.90
N SER A 135 -20.48 51.47 -14.04
CA SER A 135 -19.16 52.04 -14.35
C SER A 135 -18.17 51.93 -13.19
N GLU A 136 -18.65 51.96 -11.95
CA GLU A 136 -17.83 51.79 -10.76
C GLU A 136 -17.41 50.33 -10.56
N ALA A 137 -18.34 49.39 -10.78
CA ALA A 137 -18.04 47.96 -10.78
C ALA A 137 -16.99 47.58 -11.85
N LEU A 138 -17.09 48.15 -13.06
CA LEU A 138 -16.12 47.90 -14.12
C LEU A 138 -14.73 48.48 -13.82
N LYS A 139 -14.64 49.59 -13.07
CA LYS A 139 -13.35 50.16 -12.65
C LYS A 139 -12.65 49.27 -11.63
N GLY A 140 -13.37 48.77 -10.61
CA GLY A 140 -12.79 47.88 -9.62
C GLY A 140 -12.25 46.58 -10.23
N LEU A 141 -12.99 46.00 -11.19
CA LEU A 141 -12.57 44.79 -11.89
C LEU A 141 -11.33 45.02 -12.79
N PHE A 142 -11.18 46.23 -13.34
CA PHE A 142 -9.99 46.59 -14.11
C PHE A 142 -8.76 46.82 -13.21
N GLU A 143 -8.93 47.40 -12.03
CA GLU A 143 -7.85 47.56 -11.05
C GLU A 143 -7.35 46.22 -10.52
N GLU A 144 -8.25 45.28 -10.24
CA GLU A 144 -7.92 43.93 -9.80
C GLU A 144 -7.08 43.17 -10.85
N ILE A 145 -7.47 43.24 -12.13
CA ILE A 145 -6.71 42.60 -13.22
C ILE A 145 -5.32 43.23 -13.38
N VAL A 146 -5.20 44.54 -13.21
CA VAL A 146 -3.90 45.24 -13.32
C VAL A 146 -2.99 44.93 -12.12
N GLU A 147 -3.54 44.79 -10.91
CA GLU A 147 -2.79 44.33 -9.75
C GLU A 147 -2.31 42.90 -9.89
N ASP A 148 -3.15 42.00 -10.42
CA ASP A 148 -2.78 40.59 -10.62
C ASP A 148 -1.66 40.45 -11.68
N MET A 149 -1.71 41.24 -12.76
CA MET A 149 -0.62 41.34 -13.73
C MET A 149 0.68 41.87 -13.13
N ARG A 150 0.61 42.83 -12.20
CA ARG A 150 1.79 43.38 -11.51
C ARG A 150 2.37 42.39 -10.49
N ALA A 151 1.52 41.65 -9.79
CA ALA A 151 1.92 40.61 -8.84
C ALA A 151 2.60 39.42 -9.55
N ALA A 152 2.17 39.08 -10.77
CA ALA A 152 2.80 38.05 -11.60
C ALA A 152 4.22 38.43 -12.06
N GLN A 153 4.49 39.71 -12.34
CA GLN A 153 5.79 40.19 -12.80
C GLN A 153 6.83 40.35 -11.67
N GLY A 154 6.42 40.40 -10.41
CA GLY A 154 7.32 40.52 -9.25
C GLY A 154 8.04 39.24 -8.83
N ARG A 155 7.71 38.07 -9.42
CA ARG A 155 8.26 36.77 -9.02
C ARG A 155 9.50 36.33 -9.81
N SER A 156 10.01 37.12 -10.75
CA SER A 156 11.12 36.72 -11.64
C SER A 156 12.50 37.32 -11.29
N ALA A 157 12.76 37.68 -10.03
CA ALA A 157 14.08 38.17 -9.61
C ALA A 157 14.73 37.19 -8.60
N PRO A 158 15.87 36.54 -8.94
CA PRO A 158 16.60 35.70 -8.01
C PRO A 158 17.38 36.55 -6.98
N PRO A 159 17.46 36.14 -5.70
CA PRO A 159 18.13 36.90 -4.65
C PRO A 159 19.67 36.79 -4.76
N PRO A 160 20.44 37.87 -4.50
CA PRO A 160 21.90 37.82 -4.45
C PRO A 160 22.40 37.17 -3.15
N ALA A 161 23.38 36.28 -3.27
CA ALA A 161 24.01 35.55 -2.16
C ALA A 161 24.81 36.48 -1.20
N PRO A 162 24.76 36.26 0.13
CA PRO A 162 25.60 36.99 1.07
C PRO A 162 27.00 36.36 1.20
N ARG A 163 28.01 37.24 1.22
CA ARG A 163 29.44 36.95 1.39
C ARG A 163 29.74 36.49 2.82
N ALA A 164 30.66 35.53 2.95
CA ALA A 164 31.28 35.10 4.21
C ALA A 164 32.25 36.17 4.79
N PRO A 165 32.46 36.17 6.11
CA PRO A 165 33.77 36.57 6.65
C PRO A 165 34.33 35.57 7.67
N GLN A 166 35.51 35.05 7.33
CA GLN A 166 36.76 34.99 8.12
C GLN A 166 36.74 34.50 9.58
N THR A 167 37.53 33.45 9.76
CA THR A 167 38.18 32.94 10.97
C THR A 167 38.83 34.00 11.87
N ARG A 168 38.59 33.90 13.19
CA ARG A 168 39.61 34.17 14.21
C ARG A 168 39.48 33.20 15.38
N GLU A 169 40.60 32.55 15.68
CA GLU A 169 40.89 31.76 16.87
C GLU A 169 40.91 32.65 18.12
N THR A 170 40.53 32.08 19.28
CA THR A 170 41.22 32.20 20.57
C THR A 170 40.50 31.35 21.64
N THR A 171 41.27 30.56 22.38
CA THR A 171 40.87 29.61 23.45
C THR A 171 41.11 30.25 24.85
N PRO A 172 40.91 29.58 26.00
CA PRO A 172 39.68 29.22 26.73
C PRO A 172 39.58 29.86 28.14
N GLN A 173 38.45 29.72 28.85
CA GLN A 173 38.30 29.34 30.30
C GLN A 173 36.89 29.67 30.89
N PRO A 174 36.47 29.07 32.04
CA PRO A 174 35.16 28.43 32.17
C PRO A 174 34.20 28.98 33.25
N ARG A 175 33.01 28.35 33.28
CA ARG A 175 31.98 28.24 34.35
C ARG A 175 31.08 29.46 34.63
N ARG A 176 29.77 29.28 34.37
CA ARG A 176 28.77 28.98 35.42
C ARG A 176 27.37 28.73 34.83
N ASP A 177 26.70 27.78 35.46
CA ASP A 177 25.30 27.36 35.25
C ASP A 177 24.32 28.52 35.40
N VAL A 178 23.34 28.63 34.48
CA VAL A 178 21.94 28.93 34.81
C VAL A 178 21.04 28.26 33.76
N ARG A 179 20.05 27.51 34.25
CA ARG A 179 18.91 26.95 33.50
C ARG A 179 18.22 28.03 32.67
N ASP A 180 17.81 27.71 31.45
CA ASP A 180 16.42 27.91 31.03
C ASP A 180 16.10 27.14 29.74
N GLN A 181 14.90 26.57 29.71
CA GLN A 181 14.33 25.77 28.63
C GLN A 181 14.05 26.61 27.39
N PRO A 182 14.15 26.06 26.16
CA PRO A 182 13.50 26.65 25.01
C PRO A 182 12.10 26.06 24.79
N ARG A 183 11.14 26.97 24.67
CA ARG A 183 9.83 26.79 24.05
C ARG A 183 9.97 26.39 22.57
N ARG A 184 8.96 25.63 22.14
CA ARG A 184 8.59 25.26 20.77
C ARG A 184 8.35 26.48 19.87
N GLU A 185 8.80 26.39 18.62
CA GLU A 185 8.06 26.80 17.42
C GLU A 185 8.31 25.78 16.28
N ALA A 186 7.33 25.66 15.38
CA ALA A 186 7.06 24.57 14.44
C ALA A 186 8.01 24.48 13.21
N PRO A 187 7.85 23.46 12.35
CA PRO A 187 7.10 23.74 11.12
C PRO A 187 6.09 22.65 10.74
N GLY A 188 5.03 23.11 10.08
CA GLY A 188 4.03 22.28 9.44
C GLY A 188 4.32 22.02 7.96
N ALA A 189 3.58 21.03 7.49
CA ALA A 189 3.05 20.81 6.14
C ALA A 189 4.00 20.37 5.01
N GLY A 190 3.72 19.17 4.51
CA GLY A 190 3.63 18.96 3.06
C GLY A 190 4.45 17.80 2.49
N ARG A 191 4.09 16.55 2.82
CA ARG A 191 4.29 15.45 1.86
C ARG A 191 3.21 14.40 1.99
N GLU A 192 2.37 14.33 0.97
CA GLU A 192 1.41 13.24 0.72
C GLU A 192 2.16 11.90 0.62
N PRO A 193 1.69 10.82 1.25
CA PRO A 193 2.10 9.47 0.90
C PRO A 193 1.28 8.96 -0.28
N SER A 194 1.96 8.74 -1.39
CA SER A 194 1.47 8.03 -2.57
C SER A 194 0.90 6.67 -2.21
N ALA A 195 -0.20 6.32 -2.88
CA ALA A 195 -0.92 5.06 -2.79
C ALA A 195 0.00 3.85 -2.95
N VAL A 196 -0.03 2.96 -1.94
CA VAL A 196 0.48 1.59 -2.05
C VAL A 196 -0.66 0.74 -2.58
N THR A 197 -0.49 0.23 -3.80
CA THR A 197 -1.44 -0.70 -4.43
C THR A 197 -1.40 -2.06 -3.74
N ARG A 198 -2.58 -2.66 -3.64
CA ARG A 198 -2.93 -3.85 -2.84
C ARG A 198 -2.31 -5.17 -3.36
N GLU A 199 -1.50 -5.14 -4.42
CA GLU A 199 -1.00 -6.33 -5.11
C GLU A 199 0.36 -6.83 -4.58
N ASP A 200 1.10 -6.03 -3.79
CA ASP A 200 2.44 -6.41 -3.33
C ASP A 200 2.47 -7.20 -2.00
N ILE A 201 1.31 -7.47 -1.38
CA ILE A 201 1.23 -8.16 -0.08
C ILE A 201 0.92 -9.67 -0.24
N GLU A 202 0.39 -10.12 -1.39
CA GLU A 202 -0.06 -11.51 -1.55
C GLU A 202 0.99 -12.48 -2.10
N SER A 203 2.17 -12.02 -2.53
CA SER A 203 3.18 -12.88 -3.17
C SER A 203 4.19 -13.56 -2.21
N ALA A 204 4.01 -13.46 -0.88
CA ALA A 204 4.99 -13.93 0.10
C ALA A 204 4.43 -14.82 1.22
N ALA A 205 3.58 -15.80 0.89
CA ALA A 205 3.15 -16.81 1.86
C ALA A 205 3.42 -18.24 1.35
N PRO A 206 4.39 -19.00 1.91
CA PRO A 206 4.57 -20.40 1.57
C PRO A 206 3.72 -21.31 2.49
N ALA A 207 2.83 -22.08 1.87
CA ALA A 207 2.44 -23.50 2.12
C ALA A 207 2.29 -24.11 3.55
N THR A 208 2.46 -23.39 4.65
CA THR A 208 2.44 -23.98 6.02
C THR A 208 1.10 -23.81 6.75
N TYR A 209 0.23 -22.91 6.27
CA TYR A 209 -1.04 -22.60 6.94
C TYR A 209 -2.13 -23.66 6.72
N GLU A 210 -2.20 -24.28 5.53
CA GLU A 210 -3.18 -25.33 5.23
C GLU A 210 -2.89 -26.66 5.95
N ALA A 211 -1.62 -26.96 6.25
CA ALA A 211 -1.24 -28.17 6.96
C ALA A 211 -1.62 -28.13 8.46
N MET A 212 -1.55 -26.96 9.10
CA MET A 212 -1.95 -26.79 10.51
C MET A 212 -3.47 -26.78 10.71
N ALA A 213 -4.25 -26.35 9.71
CA ALA A 213 -5.72 -26.33 9.79
C ALA A 213 -6.34 -27.75 9.77
N ARG A 214 -5.68 -28.73 9.16
CA ARG A 214 -6.16 -30.13 9.13
C ARG A 214 -5.92 -30.89 10.44
N MET A 215 -4.91 -30.55 11.23
CA MET A 215 -4.68 -31.20 12.53
C MET A 215 -5.65 -30.74 13.64
N ARG A 216 -6.26 -29.54 13.51
CA ARG A 216 -7.23 -29.04 14.51
C ARG A 216 -8.68 -29.52 14.33
N ARG A 217 -8.99 -30.24 13.25
CA ARG A 217 -10.37 -30.71 12.95
C ARG A 217 -10.59 -32.20 13.28
N GLY A 218 -9.58 -32.91 13.79
CA GLY A 218 -9.61 -34.38 13.94
C GLY A 218 -9.99 -34.95 15.30
N THR A 219 -10.36 -34.15 16.30
CA THR A 219 -10.54 -34.67 17.68
C THR A 219 -11.72 -34.03 18.42
N ILE A 220 -12.92 -33.99 17.86
CA ILE A 220 -14.17 -33.81 18.63
C ILE A 220 -15.33 -34.48 17.89
N GLU A 221 -15.36 -35.81 17.80
CA GLU A 221 -16.61 -36.57 17.66
C GLU A 221 -16.46 -37.89 18.45
N ASP A 222 -17.56 -38.30 19.09
CA ASP A 222 -17.78 -39.47 19.95
C ASP A 222 -17.47 -39.35 21.46
N GLU A 223 -18.26 -38.55 22.17
CA GLU A 223 -18.85 -39.00 23.45
C GLU A 223 -20.36 -38.72 23.50
N GLU A 224 -21.10 -39.82 23.48
CA GLU A 224 -22.53 -39.99 23.57
C GLU A 224 -23.02 -39.70 25.01
N MET A 225 -23.76 -38.61 25.24
CA MET A 225 -24.44 -38.36 26.53
C MET A 225 -25.82 -37.71 26.33
N GLY A 226 -26.85 -38.57 26.46
CA GLY A 226 -28.19 -38.36 26.99
C GLY A 226 -28.83 -36.97 26.99
N ALA A 227 -29.94 -36.86 26.25
CA ALA A 227 -30.92 -35.79 26.38
C ALA A 227 -31.57 -35.71 27.77
N PRO A 228 -31.86 -34.50 28.28
CA PRO A 228 -32.95 -34.28 29.21
C PRO A 228 -34.13 -33.54 28.57
N ALA A 229 -35.33 -33.97 28.95
CA ALA A 229 -36.63 -33.47 28.53
C ALA A 229 -36.88 -31.98 28.87
N PRO A 230 -37.78 -31.28 28.14
CA PRO A 230 -38.19 -29.92 28.49
C PRO A 230 -39.10 -29.94 29.73
N LEU A 231 -38.69 -29.23 30.78
CA LEU A 231 -39.52 -28.95 31.95
C LEU A 231 -40.51 -27.83 31.66
N ASP A 232 -41.76 -28.12 31.98
CA ASP A 232 -42.90 -27.23 32.13
C ASP A 232 -42.56 -26.11 33.13
N VAL A 233 -42.68 -24.84 32.73
CA VAL A 233 -42.57 -23.69 33.64
C VAL A 233 -43.78 -22.79 33.48
N ALA A 234 -44.65 -22.86 34.48
CA ALA A 234 -45.76 -21.96 34.71
C ALA A 234 -45.28 -20.51 34.96
N PRO A 235 -46.10 -19.49 34.65
CA PRO A 235 -45.70 -18.09 34.74
C PRO A 235 -45.61 -17.60 36.19
N VAL A 236 -44.46 -17.06 36.56
CA VAL A 236 -44.24 -16.32 37.81
C VAL A 236 -44.45 -14.83 37.54
N ALA A 237 -45.19 -14.22 38.45
CA ALA A 237 -45.53 -12.81 38.50
C ALA A 237 -44.30 -11.88 38.48
N GLU A 238 -44.43 -10.78 37.73
CA GLU A 238 -43.55 -9.62 37.86
C GLU A 238 -44.21 -8.50 38.69
N PRO A 239 -43.41 -7.65 39.35
CA PRO A 239 -43.84 -6.81 40.45
C PRO A 239 -44.30 -5.41 40.03
N GLU A 240 -45.02 -4.82 40.97
CA GLU A 240 -45.58 -3.48 41.02
C GLU A 240 -44.58 -2.37 40.67
N THR A 241 -44.98 -1.46 39.79
CA THR A 241 -44.54 -0.05 39.84
C THR A 241 -45.75 0.88 39.81
N GLU A 242 -45.98 1.42 41.00
CA GLU A 242 -46.67 2.62 41.39
C GLU A 242 -46.51 3.80 40.42
N THR A 243 -47.62 4.31 39.85
CA THR A 243 -47.83 5.75 39.68
C THR A 243 -49.34 6.05 39.53
N ALA A 244 -49.87 6.80 40.49
CA ALA A 244 -51.25 7.30 40.54
C ALA A 244 -51.56 8.29 39.38
N PRO A 245 -52.85 8.59 39.08
CA PRO A 245 -53.51 9.64 39.86
C PRO A 245 -55.04 9.47 40.12
N ALA A 246 -55.43 10.06 41.26
CA ALA A 246 -56.65 10.82 41.57
C ALA A 246 -58.05 10.14 41.65
N PRO A 247 -58.79 10.38 42.77
CA PRO A 247 -60.13 9.83 43.01
C PRO A 247 -61.25 10.69 42.42
N VAL A 248 -62.28 10.06 41.87
CA VAL A 248 -63.53 10.73 41.48
C VAL A 248 -64.43 10.88 42.71
N GLU A 249 -64.87 12.12 42.91
CA GLU A 249 -65.64 12.62 44.04
C GLU A 249 -66.95 11.86 44.30
N GLU A 250 -67.15 11.59 45.59
CA GLU A 250 -68.43 11.39 46.27
C GLU A 250 -69.37 12.57 45.95
N VAL A 251 -70.36 12.36 45.08
CA VAL A 251 -71.42 13.35 44.87
C VAL A 251 -72.40 13.26 46.05
N LYS A 252 -72.24 14.24 46.93
CA LYS A 252 -73.16 14.68 47.98
C LYS A 252 -74.63 14.53 47.60
N GLU A 253 -75.33 13.86 48.52
CA GLU A 253 -76.72 14.10 48.87
C GLU A 253 -77.01 15.61 48.91
N VAL A 254 -77.81 16.12 47.97
CA VAL A 254 -78.39 17.45 48.05
C VAL A 254 -79.89 17.28 48.23
N ALA A 255 -80.33 17.55 49.46
CA ALA A 255 -81.71 17.77 49.82
C ALA A 255 -82.28 18.92 48.96
N ALA A 256 -83.26 18.59 48.12
CA ALA A 256 -84.17 19.57 47.53
C ALA A 256 -85.56 19.34 48.12
N SER A 257 -85.97 20.26 48.98
CA SER A 257 -87.32 20.40 49.50
C SER A 257 -88.18 21.05 48.41
N GLU A 258 -89.22 20.38 47.94
CA GLU A 258 -90.20 21.00 47.05
C GLU A 258 -91.62 20.52 47.36
N THR A 259 -92.30 21.38 48.13
CA THR A 259 -93.73 21.70 48.17
C THR A 259 -94.78 20.64 47.78
N MET A 260 -95.66 20.40 48.76
CA MET A 260 -97.00 19.79 48.63
C MET A 260 -97.74 20.16 47.33
N ARG A 261 -98.24 19.13 46.63
CA ARG A 261 -99.50 19.16 45.87
C ARG A 261 -100.31 17.89 46.16
N PRO A 262 -101.65 17.98 46.23
CA PRO A 262 -102.48 16.89 46.74
C PRO A 262 -102.73 15.80 45.69
N ILE A 263 -102.52 14.55 46.15
CA ILE A 263 -103.24 13.31 45.87
C ILE A 263 -104.15 13.32 44.62
N SER A 264 -103.59 12.89 43.48
CA SER A 264 -104.34 12.09 42.51
C SER A 264 -103.83 10.66 42.62
N GLU A 265 -104.75 9.70 42.75
CA GLU A 265 -104.51 8.25 42.83
C GLU A 265 -103.45 7.81 41.80
N GLY A 266 -102.22 7.60 42.29
CA GLY A 266 -101.12 7.05 41.52
C GLY A 266 -101.15 5.52 41.56
N PRO A 267 -100.61 4.83 40.55
CA PRO A 267 -100.63 3.37 40.47
C PRO A 267 -99.93 2.74 41.69
N SER A 268 -100.47 1.61 42.16
CA SER A 268 -99.99 0.84 43.33
C SER A 268 -98.45 0.68 43.34
N MET A 269 -97.83 0.72 44.52
CA MET A 269 -96.37 0.52 44.74
C MET A 269 -95.80 -0.68 43.98
N GLU A 270 -96.59 -1.73 43.80
CA GLU A 270 -96.21 -2.93 43.04
C GLU A 270 -95.98 -2.65 41.55
N VAL A 271 -96.73 -1.72 40.95
CA VAL A 271 -96.58 -1.31 39.55
C VAL A 271 -95.29 -0.52 39.35
N ARG A 272 -94.93 0.36 40.32
CA ARG A 272 -93.68 1.14 40.27
C ARG A 272 -92.43 0.26 40.37
N VAL A 273 -92.45 -0.72 41.28
CA VAL A 273 -91.34 -1.69 41.42
C VAL A 273 -91.23 -2.57 40.17
N ALA A 274 -92.35 -2.99 39.57
CA ALA A 274 -92.33 -3.76 38.32
C ALA A 274 -91.82 -2.94 37.11
N GLU A 275 -92.14 -1.65 37.04
CA GLU A 275 -91.64 -0.74 36.01
C GLU A 275 -90.13 -0.48 36.17
N GLU A 276 -89.67 -0.24 37.41
CA GLU A 276 -88.25 -0.05 37.71
C GLU A 276 -87.42 -1.32 37.43
N GLN A 277 -87.97 -2.50 37.75
CA GLN A 277 -87.34 -3.78 37.38
C GLN A 277 -87.27 -3.98 35.86
N ARG A 278 -88.28 -3.55 35.10
CA ARG A 278 -88.23 -3.59 33.63
C ARG A 278 -87.20 -2.61 33.07
N GLU A 279 -87.07 -1.43 33.66
CA GLU A 279 -86.08 -0.44 33.24
C GLU A 279 -84.64 -0.90 33.54
N ILE A 280 -84.39 -1.52 34.70
CA ILE A 280 -83.09 -2.12 35.03
C ILE A 280 -82.80 -3.31 34.08
N ALA A 281 -83.79 -4.14 33.78
CA ALA A 281 -83.65 -5.24 32.82
C ALA A 281 -83.34 -4.72 31.40
N GLN A 282 -83.97 -3.63 30.98
CA GLN A 282 -83.69 -2.97 29.70
C GLN A 282 -82.28 -2.37 29.68
N ARG A 283 -81.90 -1.59 30.69
CA ARG A 283 -80.55 -1.00 30.79
C ARG A 283 -79.45 -2.06 30.86
N THR A 284 -79.67 -3.18 31.54
CA THR A 284 -78.72 -4.29 31.58
C THR A 284 -78.65 -5.05 30.25
N ALA A 285 -79.75 -5.15 29.51
CA ALA A 285 -79.76 -5.68 28.15
C ALA A 285 -79.03 -4.76 27.16
N GLU A 286 -79.29 -3.45 27.20
CA GLU A 286 -78.60 -2.44 26.40
C GLU A 286 -77.09 -2.42 26.70
N PHE A 287 -76.70 -2.48 27.97
CA PHE A 287 -75.30 -2.58 28.36
C PHE A 287 -74.64 -3.88 27.85
N ARG A 288 -75.37 -5.00 27.86
CA ARG A 288 -74.91 -6.28 27.28
C ARG A 288 -74.74 -6.19 25.77
N GLU A 289 -75.66 -5.53 25.07
CA GLU A 289 -75.56 -5.30 23.62
C GLU A 289 -74.40 -4.38 23.25
N LEU A 290 -74.20 -3.29 23.99
CA LEU A 290 -73.04 -2.41 23.83
C LEU A 290 -71.73 -3.16 24.10
N GLY A 291 -71.68 -3.98 25.17
CA GLY A 291 -70.54 -4.85 25.46
C GLY A 291 -70.26 -5.85 24.34
N ALA A 292 -71.30 -6.44 23.73
CA ALA A 292 -71.15 -7.33 22.58
C ALA A 292 -70.64 -6.61 21.33
N ARG A 293 -71.10 -5.37 21.07
CA ARG A 293 -70.62 -4.54 19.96
C ARG A 293 -69.15 -4.15 20.12
N VAL A 294 -68.76 -3.71 21.31
CA VAL A 294 -67.35 -3.38 21.62
C VAL A 294 -66.46 -4.63 21.53
N ALA A 295 -66.95 -5.80 21.97
CA ALA A 295 -66.21 -7.05 21.81
C ALA A 295 -66.07 -7.49 20.34
N ALA A 296 -67.08 -7.26 19.49
CA ALA A 296 -67.00 -7.51 18.06
C ALA A 296 -66.03 -6.55 17.36
N GLU A 297 -66.08 -5.26 17.69
CA GLU A 297 -65.16 -4.25 17.16
C GLU A 297 -63.70 -4.55 17.54
N ARG A 298 -63.45 -5.00 18.78
CA ARG A 298 -62.12 -5.46 19.22
C ARG A 298 -61.63 -6.65 18.40
N ARG A 299 -62.48 -7.65 18.13
CA ARG A 299 -62.10 -8.81 17.30
C ARG A 299 -61.80 -8.40 15.86
N GLU A 300 -62.55 -7.47 15.29
CA GLU A 300 -62.26 -6.94 13.96
C GLU A 300 -60.94 -6.16 13.94
N ALA A 301 -60.67 -5.37 14.98
CA ALA A 301 -59.40 -4.65 15.11
C ALA A 301 -58.22 -5.62 15.22
N GLU A 302 -58.34 -6.65 16.05
CA GLU A 302 -57.33 -7.71 16.19
C GLU A 302 -57.10 -8.47 14.88
N GLN A 303 -58.16 -8.77 14.11
CA GLN A 303 -58.05 -9.40 12.79
C GLN A 303 -57.31 -8.48 11.80
N ARG A 304 -57.66 -7.19 11.76
CA ARG A 304 -56.97 -6.22 10.89
C ARG A 304 -55.50 -6.06 11.27
N GLU A 305 -55.17 -6.10 12.56
CA GLU A 305 -53.78 -6.10 13.01
C GLU A 305 -53.04 -7.38 12.63
N ALA A 306 -53.67 -8.55 12.76
CA ALA A 306 -53.09 -9.83 12.37
C ALA A 306 -52.81 -9.86 10.85
N GLU A 307 -53.76 -9.41 10.03
CA GLU A 307 -53.59 -9.30 8.58
C GLU A 307 -52.45 -8.33 8.22
N ARG A 308 -52.35 -7.19 8.91
CA ARG A 308 -51.22 -6.25 8.72
C ARG A 308 -49.89 -6.89 9.09
N ARG A 309 -49.80 -7.60 10.20
CA ARG A 309 -48.58 -8.32 10.62
C ARG A 309 -48.21 -9.41 9.61
N GLU A 310 -49.19 -10.12 9.05
CA GLU A 310 -48.93 -11.10 8.00
C GLU A 310 -48.45 -10.46 6.70
N ALA A 311 -49.06 -9.35 6.29
CA ALA A 311 -48.64 -8.59 5.10
C ALA A 311 -47.20 -8.09 5.26
N GLU A 312 -46.87 -7.49 6.41
CA GLU A 312 -45.52 -7.04 6.73
C GLU A 312 -44.51 -8.19 6.72
N ARG A 313 -44.88 -9.36 7.28
CA ARG A 313 -44.03 -10.56 7.22
C ARG A 313 -43.81 -11.06 5.79
N ARG A 314 -44.82 -11.00 4.93
CA ARG A 314 -44.70 -11.38 3.52
C ARG A 314 -43.77 -10.41 2.79
N GLU A 315 -43.94 -9.10 2.97
CA GLU A 315 -43.04 -8.10 2.40
C GLU A 315 -41.60 -8.26 2.90
N ALA A 316 -41.40 -8.50 4.20
CA ALA A 316 -40.07 -8.73 4.76
C ALA A 316 -39.41 -9.96 4.15
N ARG A 317 -40.17 -11.05 3.95
CA ARG A 317 -39.67 -12.25 3.28
C ARG A 317 -39.32 -11.99 1.81
N GLU A 318 -40.17 -11.29 1.06
CA GLU A 318 -39.89 -10.93 -0.34
C GLU A 318 -38.65 -10.05 -0.46
N ARG A 319 -38.43 -9.11 0.47
CA ARG A 319 -37.22 -8.29 0.53
C ARG A 319 -35.97 -9.13 0.76
N LEU A 320 -36.02 -10.08 1.69
CA LEU A 320 -34.90 -11.00 1.95
C LEU A 320 -34.63 -11.91 0.75
N GLU A 321 -35.67 -12.41 0.07
CA GLU A 321 -35.52 -13.22 -1.13
C GLU A 321 -34.94 -12.40 -2.30
N ALA A 322 -35.33 -11.13 -2.46
CA ALA A 322 -34.76 -10.23 -3.45
C ALA A 322 -33.29 -9.91 -3.16
N GLU A 323 -32.95 -9.60 -1.91
CA GLU A 323 -31.56 -9.37 -1.49
C GLU A 323 -30.69 -10.61 -1.69
N ALA A 324 -31.22 -11.80 -1.39
CA ALA A 324 -30.50 -13.06 -1.64
C ALA A 324 -30.23 -13.28 -3.13
N ARG A 325 -31.19 -12.95 -4.01
CA ARG A 325 -31.01 -13.02 -5.47
C ARG A 325 -29.96 -12.04 -5.95
N GLU A 326 -30.00 -10.79 -5.48
CA GLU A 326 -29.00 -9.78 -5.82
C GLU A 326 -27.59 -10.21 -5.39
N ARG A 327 -27.45 -10.78 -4.18
CA ARG A 327 -26.17 -11.32 -3.70
C ARG A 327 -25.65 -12.45 -4.57
N LEU A 328 -26.52 -13.39 -4.98
CA LEU A 328 -26.14 -14.48 -5.89
C LEU A 328 -25.73 -13.97 -7.28
N GLU A 329 -26.43 -12.97 -7.82
CA GLU A 329 -26.06 -12.35 -9.09
C GLU A 329 -24.73 -11.59 -9.00
N ALA A 330 -24.49 -10.88 -7.89
CA ALA A 330 -23.22 -10.18 -7.65
C ALA A 330 -22.06 -11.17 -7.52
N GLU A 331 -22.26 -12.28 -6.81
CA GLU A 331 -21.26 -13.35 -6.68
C GLU A 331 -20.98 -14.02 -8.03
N ALA A 332 -22.01 -14.30 -8.84
CA ALA A 332 -21.85 -14.86 -10.18
C ALA A 332 -21.05 -13.92 -11.11
N ARG A 333 -21.30 -12.60 -11.04
CA ARG A 333 -20.52 -11.60 -11.79
C ARG A 333 -19.06 -11.56 -11.34
N ALA A 334 -18.81 -11.59 -10.03
CA ALA A 334 -17.46 -11.61 -9.49
C ALA A 334 -16.70 -12.90 -9.87
N ALA A 335 -17.38 -14.05 -9.89
CA ALA A 335 -16.79 -15.31 -10.34
C ALA A 335 -16.43 -15.28 -11.83
N ALA A 336 -17.33 -14.75 -12.68
CA ALA A 336 -17.07 -14.60 -14.11
C ALA A 336 -15.89 -13.64 -14.37
N GLU A 337 -15.81 -12.52 -13.65
CA GLU A 337 -14.69 -11.58 -13.76
C GLU A 337 -13.36 -12.24 -13.38
N ARG A 338 -13.32 -13.00 -12.28
CA ARG A 338 -12.13 -13.77 -11.87
C ARG A 338 -11.68 -14.75 -12.95
N GLU A 339 -12.61 -15.49 -13.55
CA GLU A 339 -12.30 -16.43 -14.64
C GLU A 339 -11.71 -15.70 -15.87
N THR A 340 -12.25 -14.53 -16.22
CA THR A 340 -11.69 -13.73 -17.33
C THR A 340 -10.30 -13.17 -17.00
N ALA A 341 -10.08 -12.73 -15.76
CA ALA A 341 -8.78 -12.23 -15.31
C ALA A 341 -7.73 -13.35 -15.28
N GLU A 342 -8.09 -14.54 -14.80
CA GLU A 342 -7.22 -15.71 -14.78
C GLU A 342 -6.82 -16.14 -16.20
N ARG A 343 -7.77 -16.19 -17.13
CA ARG A 343 -7.48 -16.47 -18.55
C ARG A 343 -6.52 -15.45 -19.15
N ALA A 344 -6.73 -14.15 -18.90
CA ALA A 344 -5.85 -13.10 -19.38
C ALA A 344 -4.43 -13.20 -18.77
N ALA A 345 -4.32 -13.55 -17.48
CA ALA A 345 -3.04 -13.78 -16.82
C ALA A 345 -2.31 -15.01 -17.40
N ALA A 346 -3.02 -16.11 -17.63
CA ALA A 346 -2.48 -17.32 -18.24
C ALA A 346 -1.99 -17.07 -19.69
N GLU A 347 -2.74 -16.29 -20.48
CA GLU A 347 -2.35 -15.91 -21.84
C GLU A 347 -1.08 -15.05 -21.84
N ARG A 348 -0.98 -14.06 -20.94
CA ARG A 348 0.24 -13.24 -20.79
C ARG A 348 1.45 -14.08 -20.40
N ALA A 349 1.28 -15.00 -19.44
CA ALA A 349 2.36 -15.90 -19.04
C ALA A 349 2.79 -16.85 -20.17
N ALA A 350 1.86 -17.31 -21.00
CA ALA A 350 2.17 -18.12 -22.18
C ALA A 350 2.92 -17.30 -23.26
N ALA A 351 2.52 -16.04 -23.48
CA ALA A 351 3.19 -15.14 -24.42
C ALA A 351 4.63 -14.81 -23.97
N GLU A 352 4.83 -14.51 -22.68
CA GLU A 352 6.16 -14.24 -22.12
C GLU A 352 7.10 -15.46 -22.24
N ARG A 353 6.59 -16.67 -21.98
CA ARG A 353 7.37 -17.91 -22.19
C ARG A 353 7.78 -18.10 -23.64
N ALA A 354 6.87 -17.83 -24.59
CA ALA A 354 7.17 -17.93 -26.01
C ALA A 354 8.20 -16.89 -26.46
N GLU A 355 8.17 -15.68 -25.90
CA GLU A 355 9.19 -14.65 -26.16
C GLU A 355 10.56 -15.03 -25.57
N ALA A 356 10.57 -15.56 -24.34
CA ALA A 356 11.80 -16.05 -23.69
C ALA A 356 12.43 -17.21 -24.48
N GLU A 357 11.62 -18.14 -25.01
CA GLU A 357 12.09 -19.24 -25.84
C GLU A 357 12.72 -18.74 -27.15
N ARG A 358 12.07 -17.80 -27.85
CA ARG A 358 12.63 -17.17 -29.05
C ARG A 358 13.94 -16.43 -28.75
N ALA A 359 14.01 -15.72 -27.63
CA ALA A 359 15.22 -15.03 -27.21
C ALA A 359 16.37 -16.00 -26.93
N ALA A 360 16.07 -17.14 -26.29
CA ALA A 360 17.05 -18.20 -26.06
C ALA A 360 17.55 -18.84 -27.37
N GLU A 361 16.65 -19.11 -28.32
CA GLU A 361 17.01 -19.63 -29.65
C GLU A 361 17.93 -18.65 -30.40
N LEU A 362 17.58 -17.35 -30.40
CA LEU A 362 18.42 -16.32 -31.01
C LEU A 362 19.79 -16.23 -30.34
N ALA A 363 19.87 -16.32 -29.00
CA ALA A 363 21.15 -16.31 -28.29
C ALA A 363 22.05 -17.48 -28.68
N VAL A 364 21.49 -18.69 -28.86
CA VAL A 364 22.24 -19.85 -29.36
C VAL A 364 22.74 -19.61 -30.78
N THR A 365 21.91 -19.08 -31.67
CA THR A 365 22.32 -18.80 -33.06
C THR A 365 23.42 -17.74 -33.15
N VAL A 366 23.31 -16.67 -32.35
CA VAL A 366 24.31 -15.59 -32.28
C VAL A 366 25.63 -16.12 -31.73
N ARG A 367 25.61 -16.95 -30.69
CA ARG A 367 26.81 -17.58 -30.13
C ARG A 367 27.51 -18.47 -31.18
N ALA A 368 26.74 -19.30 -31.90
CA ALA A 368 27.30 -20.14 -32.96
C ALA A 368 27.89 -19.30 -34.11
N ALA A 369 27.27 -18.17 -34.47
CA ALA A 369 27.80 -17.25 -35.47
C ALA A 369 29.10 -16.58 -35.00
N ALA A 370 29.16 -16.14 -33.74
CA ALA A 370 30.35 -15.54 -33.14
C ALA A 370 31.52 -16.53 -33.06
N GLU A 371 31.25 -17.80 -32.71
CA GLU A 371 32.27 -18.86 -32.67
C GLU A 371 32.85 -19.14 -34.06
N ARG A 372 32.00 -19.20 -35.11
CA ARG A 372 32.48 -19.33 -36.49
C ARG A 372 33.33 -18.14 -36.93
N ALA A 373 32.95 -16.92 -36.54
CA ALA A 373 33.72 -15.72 -36.85
C ALA A 373 35.10 -15.74 -36.16
N ALA A 374 35.15 -16.15 -34.89
CA ALA A 374 36.40 -16.30 -34.15
C ALA A 374 37.31 -17.39 -34.76
N ALA A 375 36.73 -18.53 -35.16
CA ALA A 375 37.48 -19.60 -35.84
C ALA A 375 38.07 -19.10 -37.18
N ALA A 376 37.29 -18.38 -37.98
CA ALA A 376 37.76 -17.81 -39.25
C ALA A 376 38.89 -16.78 -39.06
N GLN A 377 38.81 -15.94 -38.01
CA GLN A 377 39.89 -15.01 -37.67
C GLN A 377 41.17 -15.75 -37.27
N ALA A 378 41.07 -16.80 -36.45
CA ALA A 378 42.22 -17.60 -36.04
C ALA A 378 42.90 -18.30 -37.25
N GLU A 379 42.12 -18.77 -38.23
CA GLU A 379 42.68 -19.31 -39.48
C GLU A 379 43.39 -18.25 -40.32
N TYR A 380 42.81 -17.05 -40.43
CA TYR A 380 43.44 -15.93 -41.14
C TYR A 380 44.76 -15.51 -40.48
N GLU A 381 44.81 -15.41 -39.15
CA GLU A 381 46.03 -15.08 -38.40
C GLU A 381 47.12 -16.15 -38.57
N ARG A 382 46.75 -17.45 -38.54
CA ARG A 382 47.70 -18.54 -38.82
C ARG A 382 48.28 -18.45 -40.22
N ALA A 383 47.44 -18.21 -41.22
CA ALA A 383 47.90 -18.05 -42.60
C ALA A 383 48.79 -16.80 -42.78
N ALA A 384 48.50 -15.70 -42.06
CA ALA A 384 49.35 -14.52 -42.06
C ALA A 384 50.71 -14.78 -41.38
N ALA A 385 50.72 -15.47 -40.23
CA ALA A 385 51.94 -15.86 -39.52
C ALA A 385 52.82 -16.80 -40.34
N GLU A 386 52.22 -17.78 -41.05
CA GLU A 386 52.94 -18.71 -41.92
C GLU A 386 53.61 -17.97 -43.10
N ARG A 387 52.91 -17.02 -43.72
CA ARG A 387 53.49 -16.17 -44.78
C ARG A 387 54.66 -15.33 -44.25
N ALA A 388 54.50 -14.71 -43.09
CA ALA A 388 55.57 -13.93 -42.47
C ALA A 388 56.79 -14.81 -42.11
N ALA A 389 56.58 -16.05 -41.67
CA ALA A 389 57.67 -17.00 -41.43
C ALA A 389 58.38 -17.41 -42.72
N ALA A 390 57.63 -17.71 -43.79
CA ALA A 390 58.20 -18.03 -45.10
C ALA A 390 59.01 -16.86 -45.68
N GLU A 391 58.53 -15.62 -45.53
CA GLU A 391 59.23 -14.42 -45.96
C GLU A 391 60.54 -14.20 -45.18
N ARG A 392 60.54 -14.45 -43.86
CA ARG A 392 61.77 -14.41 -43.05
C ARG A 392 62.79 -15.43 -43.49
N ILE A 393 62.38 -16.68 -43.75
CA ILE A 393 63.28 -17.73 -44.24
C ILE A 393 63.86 -17.33 -45.61
N ALA A 394 63.04 -16.77 -46.51
CA ALA A 394 63.51 -16.28 -47.81
C ALA A 394 64.50 -15.11 -47.66
N ALA A 395 64.23 -14.15 -46.78
CA ALA A 395 65.11 -13.02 -46.48
C ALA A 395 66.43 -13.46 -45.83
N GLU A 396 66.39 -14.44 -44.93
CA GLU A 396 67.57 -15.01 -44.28
C GLU A 396 68.45 -15.76 -45.29
N HIS A 397 67.86 -16.55 -46.20
CA HIS A 397 68.59 -17.17 -47.30
C HIS A 397 69.24 -16.12 -48.21
N ALA A 398 68.53 -15.05 -48.57
CA ALA A 398 69.08 -13.96 -49.37
C ALA A 398 70.21 -13.21 -48.63
N ALA A 399 70.08 -13.00 -47.32
CA ALA A 399 71.11 -12.38 -46.49
C ALA A 399 72.34 -13.28 -46.33
N ALA A 400 72.16 -14.59 -46.13
CA ALA A 400 73.24 -15.57 -46.06
C ALA A 400 74.01 -15.66 -47.40
N GLU A 401 73.31 -15.59 -48.53
CA GLU A 401 73.93 -15.54 -49.86
C GLU A 401 74.72 -14.23 -50.06
N HIS A 402 74.18 -13.10 -49.58
CA HIS A 402 74.88 -11.81 -49.58
C HIS A 402 76.10 -11.79 -48.63
N ALA A 403 76.02 -12.44 -47.47
CA ALA A 403 77.10 -12.53 -46.48
C ALA A 403 78.24 -13.44 -46.96
N LEU A 404 77.94 -14.52 -47.69
CA LEU A 404 78.96 -15.35 -48.35
C LEU A 404 79.75 -14.57 -49.42
N ARG A 405 79.16 -13.49 -49.94
CA ARG A 405 79.74 -12.63 -50.98
C ARG A 405 80.57 -11.46 -50.42
N ALA A 406 80.51 -11.20 -49.11
CA ALA A 406 81.15 -10.05 -48.48
C ALA A 406 81.79 -10.45 -47.13
N ALA A 407 83.05 -10.89 -47.16
CA ALA A 407 83.90 -10.97 -45.98
C ALA A 407 85.01 -9.91 -46.04
N PRO A 408 85.11 -9.01 -45.04
CA PRO A 408 86.34 -8.80 -44.27
C PRO A 408 86.08 -8.58 -42.74
N PRO A 409 87.11 -8.38 -41.89
CA PRO A 409 87.13 -8.92 -40.52
C PRO A 409 86.68 -8.00 -39.38
N LEU A 410 86.28 -8.67 -38.29
CA LEU A 410 86.18 -8.32 -36.86
C LEU A 410 86.55 -6.89 -36.42
N GLU A 411 85.62 -6.23 -35.72
CA GLU A 411 85.95 -5.20 -34.72
C GLU A 411 84.92 -5.13 -33.57
N VAL A 412 85.45 -5.00 -32.34
CA VAL A 412 84.77 -5.05 -31.04
C VAL A 412 84.53 -3.64 -30.54
N VAL A 413 83.30 -3.15 -30.30
CA VAL A 413 83.05 -1.96 -29.46
C VAL A 413 81.69 -2.03 -28.73
N ARG A 414 81.69 -1.44 -27.53
CA ARG A 414 80.77 -1.50 -26.39
C ARG A 414 79.44 -0.73 -26.57
N THR A 415 78.49 -1.06 -25.67
CA THR A 415 77.26 -0.33 -25.36
C THR A 415 77.48 1.15 -25.01
N PRO A 416 76.43 1.99 -25.17
CA PRO A 416 75.72 2.47 -23.99
C PRO A 416 74.19 2.54 -24.15
N VAL A 417 73.57 2.97 -23.07
CA VAL A 417 72.18 2.84 -22.62
C VAL A 417 71.37 4.11 -22.91
N ASP A 418 70.09 3.92 -23.26
CA ASP A 418 68.88 4.72 -23.02
C ASP A 418 68.57 6.04 -23.77
N MET A 419 67.34 6.13 -24.32
CA MET A 419 66.28 7.08 -23.90
C MET A 419 65.20 7.25 -24.99
N GLY A 420 63.94 6.97 -24.63
CA GLY A 420 62.83 7.88 -24.97
C GLY A 420 61.71 7.41 -25.90
N GLU A 421 61.19 6.19 -25.74
CA GLU A 421 59.90 5.81 -26.33
C GLU A 421 58.75 6.30 -25.41
N ILE A 422 57.89 7.19 -25.91
CA ILE A 422 56.78 7.79 -25.16
C ILE A 422 55.68 6.73 -24.99
N ALA A 423 55.65 6.12 -23.81
CA ALA A 423 54.59 5.24 -23.36
C ALA A 423 53.29 6.04 -23.09
N PRO A 424 52.09 5.54 -23.51
CA PRO A 424 50.83 6.01 -22.94
C PRO A 424 50.78 5.65 -21.44
N PRO A 425 50.01 6.40 -20.62
CA PRO A 425 50.02 6.24 -19.18
C PRO A 425 49.63 4.81 -18.80
N ARG A 426 50.55 4.13 -18.12
CA ARG A 426 50.36 2.83 -17.48
C ARG A 426 49.26 2.99 -16.42
N VAL A 427 48.05 2.58 -16.74
CA VAL A 427 46.97 2.36 -15.78
C VAL A 427 47.30 1.08 -15.02
N GLU A 428 47.38 1.18 -13.70
CA GLU A 428 47.58 0.05 -12.78
C GLU A 428 46.44 -0.96 -13.02
N ALA A 429 46.76 -2.16 -13.54
CA ALA A 429 45.76 -3.17 -13.85
C ALA A 429 44.99 -3.55 -12.57
N ALA A 430 43.72 -3.14 -12.49
CA ALA A 430 42.85 -3.43 -11.37
C ALA A 430 42.63 -4.95 -11.25
N SER A 431 42.63 -5.46 -10.02
CA SER A 431 42.24 -6.86 -9.77
C SER A 431 40.75 -7.05 -10.08
N PRO A 432 40.33 -8.22 -10.56
CA PRO A 432 38.93 -8.46 -10.85
C PRO A 432 38.11 -8.37 -9.55
N THR A 433 37.09 -7.52 -9.53
CA THR A 433 36.20 -7.32 -8.39
C THR A 433 34.77 -7.72 -8.74
N SER A 434 34.00 -8.13 -7.72
CA SER A 434 32.58 -8.47 -7.88
C SER A 434 31.66 -7.29 -7.58
N ASP A 435 32.16 -6.23 -6.95
CA ASP A 435 31.37 -5.05 -6.59
C ASP A 435 32.06 -3.82 -7.14
N ILE A 436 31.39 -3.01 -7.97
CA ILE A 436 31.94 -1.81 -8.62
C ILE A 436 31.06 -0.61 -8.29
N GLN A 437 31.66 0.56 -8.08
CA GLN A 437 30.95 1.83 -7.96
C GLN A 437 30.96 2.60 -9.28
N LEU A 438 29.78 3.03 -9.74
CA LEU A 438 29.61 3.79 -10.98
C LEU A 438 29.18 5.22 -10.65
N MET A 439 29.94 6.21 -11.11
CA MET A 439 29.59 7.62 -11.00
C MET A 439 29.16 8.15 -12.37
N LEU A 440 27.90 8.55 -12.51
CA LEU A 440 27.32 9.10 -13.73
C LEU A 440 27.23 10.62 -13.62
N SER A 441 27.79 11.36 -14.58
CA SER A 441 27.64 12.82 -14.65
C SER A 441 27.80 13.37 -16.08
N PRO A 442 26.93 14.25 -16.59
CA PRO A 442 25.68 14.73 -15.99
C PRO A 442 24.51 13.75 -16.25
N VAL A 443 23.51 13.78 -15.38
CA VAL A 443 22.22 13.09 -15.54
C VAL A 443 21.10 14.12 -15.39
N ALA A 444 20.34 14.35 -16.46
CA ALA A 444 19.41 15.47 -16.57
C ALA A 444 18.21 15.42 -15.60
N SER A 445 17.77 14.23 -15.21
CA SER A 445 16.61 14.07 -14.32
C SER A 445 16.61 12.70 -13.62
N PHE A 446 15.85 12.58 -12.53
CA PHE A 446 15.68 11.30 -11.83
C PHE A 446 15.00 10.21 -12.69
N PRO A 447 13.94 10.48 -13.47
CA PRO A 447 13.40 9.48 -14.41
C PRO A 447 14.44 8.96 -15.40
N ARG A 448 15.31 9.84 -15.87
CA ARG A 448 16.42 9.47 -16.75
C ARG A 448 17.43 8.56 -16.05
N LEU A 449 17.72 8.81 -14.78
CA LEU A 449 18.56 7.92 -13.98
C LEU A 449 17.96 6.51 -13.89
N VAL A 450 16.64 6.41 -13.69
CA VAL A 450 15.93 5.11 -13.61
C VAL A 450 15.98 4.36 -14.95
N GLU A 451 15.87 5.07 -16.08
CA GLU A 451 16.05 4.46 -17.41
C GLU A 451 17.46 3.88 -17.58
N ILE A 452 18.48 4.65 -17.20
CA ILE A 452 19.89 4.23 -17.26
C ILE A 452 20.11 3.02 -16.33
N GLU A 453 19.59 3.06 -15.11
CA GLU A 453 19.62 1.94 -14.17
C GLU A 453 19.02 0.68 -14.78
N ARG A 454 17.80 0.75 -15.34
CA ARG A 454 17.13 -0.40 -15.95
C ARG A 454 17.93 -0.99 -17.10
N GLN A 455 18.58 -0.13 -17.90
CA GLN A 455 19.41 -0.56 -19.02
C GLN A 455 20.72 -1.22 -18.55
N ILE A 456 21.35 -0.71 -17.50
CA ILE A 456 22.54 -1.33 -16.92
C ILE A 456 22.17 -2.65 -16.22
N GLN A 457 21.04 -2.69 -15.49
CA GLN A 457 20.57 -3.89 -14.80
C GLN A 457 20.17 -5.02 -15.76
N ALA A 458 19.76 -4.68 -16.99
CA ALA A 458 19.47 -5.65 -18.05
C ALA A 458 20.73 -6.36 -18.58
N LEU A 459 21.94 -5.87 -18.27
CA LEU A 459 23.16 -6.56 -18.65
C LEU A 459 23.28 -7.90 -17.90
N PRO A 460 23.56 -9.01 -18.61
CA PRO A 460 23.61 -10.35 -18.00
C PRO A 460 24.72 -10.46 -16.94
N VAL A 461 25.72 -9.60 -17.00
CA VAL A 461 26.83 -9.54 -16.04
C VAL A 461 26.39 -8.93 -14.69
N VAL A 462 25.33 -8.12 -14.66
CA VAL A 462 24.88 -7.44 -13.43
C VAL A 462 23.96 -8.36 -12.63
N ARG A 463 24.27 -8.52 -11.33
CA ARG A 463 23.45 -9.28 -10.37
C ARG A 463 22.43 -8.36 -9.71
N THR A 464 22.93 -7.28 -9.11
CA THR A 464 22.12 -6.25 -8.46
C THR A 464 22.74 -4.89 -8.74
N LEU A 465 21.88 -3.89 -8.87
CA LEU A 465 22.26 -2.51 -9.02
C LEU A 465 21.31 -1.67 -8.16
N TYR A 466 21.86 -0.69 -7.46
CA TYR A 466 21.05 0.29 -6.73
C TYR A 466 21.71 1.66 -6.73
N VAL A 467 20.89 2.70 -6.76
CA VAL A 467 21.33 4.10 -6.66
C VAL A 467 21.67 4.41 -5.21
N ARG A 468 22.92 4.83 -4.94
CA ARG A 468 23.37 5.26 -3.60
C ARG A 468 23.08 6.72 -3.32
N ASP A 469 23.34 7.59 -4.30
CA ASP A 469 23.13 9.03 -4.17
C ASP A 469 22.83 9.66 -5.54
N PHE A 470 22.03 10.72 -5.55
CA PHE A 470 21.75 11.53 -6.74
C PHE A 470 21.61 13.00 -6.34
N ARG A 471 22.63 13.81 -6.62
CA ARG A 471 22.68 15.23 -6.24
C ARG A 471 23.35 16.04 -7.33
N GLY A 472 22.78 17.19 -7.67
CA GLY A 472 23.39 18.15 -8.59
C GLY A 472 23.67 17.59 -10.00
N GLY A 473 22.82 16.65 -10.48
CA GLY A 473 23.01 16.02 -11.79
C GLY A 473 24.11 14.96 -11.83
N SER A 474 24.66 14.54 -10.69
CA SER A 474 25.59 13.41 -10.60
C SER A 474 24.95 12.28 -9.79
N ALA A 475 25.02 11.05 -10.31
CA ALA A 475 24.48 9.86 -9.65
C ALA A 475 25.61 8.88 -9.29
N THR A 476 25.57 8.30 -8.10
CA THR A 476 26.47 7.22 -7.68
C THR A 476 25.67 5.94 -7.54
N LEU A 477 26.04 4.90 -8.28
CA LEU A 477 25.39 3.60 -8.29
C LEU A 477 26.36 2.55 -7.76
N ALA A 478 25.85 1.60 -6.98
CA ALA A 478 26.58 0.40 -6.61
C ALA A 478 26.12 -0.75 -7.50
N VAL A 479 27.08 -1.43 -8.12
CA VAL A 479 26.84 -2.52 -9.06
C VAL A 479 27.51 -3.78 -8.52
N ALA A 480 26.73 -4.81 -8.22
CA ALA A 480 27.25 -6.14 -7.93
C ALA A 480 27.19 -6.98 -9.21
N LEU A 481 28.31 -7.59 -9.58
CA LEU A 481 28.49 -8.40 -10.76
C LEU A 481 28.31 -9.89 -10.46
N ARG A 482 27.82 -10.65 -11.45
CA ARG A 482 27.70 -12.11 -11.39
C ARG A 482 29.03 -12.83 -11.57
N SER A 483 29.99 -12.17 -12.21
CA SER A 483 31.33 -12.69 -12.48
C SER A 483 32.33 -11.58 -12.21
N SER A 484 33.40 -11.89 -11.47
CA SER A 484 34.44 -10.91 -11.15
C SER A 484 35.17 -10.50 -12.43
N MET A 485 35.21 -9.21 -12.70
CA MET A 485 35.90 -8.62 -13.85
C MET A 485 36.55 -7.30 -13.47
N THR A 486 37.41 -6.80 -14.33
CA THR A 486 38.05 -5.51 -14.09
C THR A 486 37.07 -4.35 -14.34
N PRO A 487 37.22 -3.21 -13.65
CA PRO A 487 36.44 -2.00 -13.94
C PRO A 487 36.55 -1.55 -15.40
N GLU A 488 37.70 -1.74 -16.03
CA GLU A 488 37.92 -1.41 -17.44
C GLU A 488 37.10 -2.30 -18.38
N GLU A 489 37.08 -3.62 -18.13
CA GLU A 489 36.23 -4.57 -18.88
C GLU A 489 34.74 -4.24 -18.71
N PHE A 490 34.31 -3.92 -17.49
CA PHE A 490 32.93 -3.49 -17.26
C PHE A 490 32.61 -2.16 -17.96
N ALA A 491 33.56 -1.22 -18.01
CA ALA A 491 33.40 0.05 -18.73
C ALA A 491 33.34 -0.12 -20.25
N GLU A 492 34.05 -1.09 -20.82
CA GLU A 492 33.91 -1.49 -22.24
C GLU A 492 32.51 -2.03 -22.53
N LEU A 493 31.96 -2.88 -21.65
CA LEU A 493 30.59 -3.39 -21.80
C LEU A 493 29.55 -2.26 -21.76
N LEU A 494 29.72 -1.31 -20.85
CA LEU A 494 28.84 -0.13 -20.75
C LEU A 494 28.94 0.78 -21.97
N ARG A 495 30.11 0.88 -22.62
CA ARG A 495 30.29 1.59 -23.89
C ARG A 495 29.56 0.92 -25.06
N GLY A 496 29.34 -0.40 -24.99
CA GLY A 496 28.58 -1.16 -25.98
C GLY A 496 27.06 -0.90 -25.96
N LEU A 497 26.54 -0.24 -24.92
CA LEU A 497 25.12 0.11 -24.83
C LEU A 497 24.76 1.15 -25.91
N ARG A 498 23.73 0.85 -26.72
CA ARG A 498 23.23 1.77 -27.75
C ARG A 498 22.62 3.03 -27.13
N GLN A 499 21.95 2.87 -25.99
CA GLN A 499 21.39 3.92 -25.13
C GLN A 499 21.43 3.40 -23.67
N PRO A 500 21.90 4.19 -22.69
CA PRO A 500 22.58 5.48 -22.85
C PRO A 500 23.97 5.33 -23.49
N ARG A 501 24.46 6.38 -24.16
CA ARG A 501 25.86 6.45 -24.59
C ARG A 501 26.70 6.89 -23.40
N LEU A 502 27.50 5.97 -22.85
CA LEU A 502 28.34 6.25 -21.70
C LEU A 502 29.80 6.31 -22.15
N ARG A 503 30.50 7.37 -21.78
CA ARG A 503 31.93 7.53 -22.03
C ARG A 503 32.72 7.48 -20.73
N LEU A 504 33.74 6.63 -20.68
CA LEU A 504 34.65 6.57 -19.53
C LEU A 504 35.43 7.89 -19.42
N VAL A 505 35.36 8.53 -18.25
CA VAL A 505 36.13 9.75 -17.90
C VAL A 505 37.35 9.36 -17.07
N ALA A 506 37.14 8.53 -16.05
CA ALA A 506 38.20 8.01 -15.20
C ALA A 506 37.82 6.62 -14.67
N GLY A 507 38.82 5.78 -14.47
CA GLY A 507 38.70 4.49 -13.80
C GLY A 507 39.68 4.43 -12.63
N SER A 508 39.21 3.99 -11.47
CA SER A 508 40.03 3.63 -10.32
C SER A 508 39.82 2.15 -9.99
N ARG A 509 40.56 1.62 -9.01
CA ARG A 509 40.54 0.19 -8.63
C ARG A 509 39.13 -0.37 -8.44
N ASN A 510 38.16 0.45 -8.03
CA ASN A 510 36.78 0.00 -7.88
C ASN A 510 35.69 1.04 -8.20
N THR A 511 36.08 2.16 -8.82
CA THR A 511 35.16 3.24 -9.15
C THR A 511 35.33 3.63 -10.60
N ILE A 512 34.23 3.70 -11.33
CA ILE A 512 34.19 4.08 -12.74
C ILE A 512 33.41 5.38 -12.84
N GLU A 513 34.05 6.43 -13.32
CA GLU A 513 33.41 7.70 -13.65
C GLU A 513 33.03 7.70 -15.12
N MET A 514 31.74 7.82 -15.40
CA MET A 514 31.20 7.84 -16.75
C MET A 514 30.43 9.12 -17.02
N ARG A 515 30.64 9.66 -18.22
CA ARG A 515 29.88 10.77 -18.77
C ARG A 515 28.77 10.26 -19.66
N VAL A 516 27.54 10.72 -19.39
CA VAL A 516 26.39 10.44 -20.26
C VAL A 516 26.46 11.38 -21.46
N GLU A 517 26.67 10.83 -22.65
CA GLU A 517 26.73 11.59 -23.90
C GLU A 517 25.33 11.78 -24.49
N GLY A 518 25.04 13.00 -24.96
CA GLY A 518 23.73 13.38 -25.54
C GLY A 518 22.87 14.27 -24.63
N GLU A 519 23.31 14.53 -23.41
CA GLU A 519 22.64 15.44 -22.48
C GLU A 519 23.45 16.74 -22.41
N ALA A 520 22.92 17.80 -23.01
CA ALA A 520 23.51 19.13 -22.93
C ALA A 520 23.52 19.55 -21.46
N GLY A 521 24.71 19.82 -20.94
CA GLY A 521 24.89 20.30 -19.57
C GLY A 521 24.12 21.59 -19.36
N VAL A 522 23.23 21.59 -18.36
CA VAL A 522 22.91 22.82 -17.64
C VAL A 522 24.11 23.07 -16.75
N ALA A 523 24.95 24.02 -17.16
CA ALA A 523 25.97 24.63 -16.33
C ALA A 523 25.34 25.60 -15.33
#